data_AF-A0A1I3YR34-F1
#
_entry.id   AF-A0A1I3YR34-F1
#
_cell.length_a   1.000
_cell.length_b   1.000
_cell.length_c   1.000
_cell.angle_alpha   90.00
_cell.angle_beta   90.00
_cell.angle_gamma   90.00
#
_symmetry.space_group_name_H-M   'P 1'
#
loop_
_entity.id
_entity.type
_entity.pdbx_description
1 polymer ?
#
loop_
_entity_poly.entity_id
_entity_poly.type
_entity_poly.pdbx_seq_one_letter_code
_entity_poly.pdbx_strand_id
1 'polypeptide(L)'
;MHNPTNWIDPLGLEGCPNNIKYGELDELGRPTGVHATLDKGHINTGTHANPNIQPPGFITGKGSNRARGHLLGRQLGGSGDDVRNLVTLQQRPANTPFMSGVEGRIRKAMEQGQVVEFESIPIYKGPSRIPAGITMKAEGSGGFYEYVTVLNPPGM
;
A
#
# COMPACT_ATOMS: atom_id res chain seq x y z
N MET A 1 -38.74 27.68 16.13
CA MET A 1 -37.33 27.59 16.55
C MET A 1 -36.89 26.15 16.36
N HIS A 2 -35.86 25.92 15.53
CA HIS A 2 -35.08 24.69 15.28
C HIS A 2 -35.73 23.41 14.71
N ASN A 3 -35.48 23.13 13.42
CA ASN A 3 -34.44 22.21 12.90
C ASN A 3 -34.26 22.53 11.39
N PRO A 4 -33.08 22.40 10.75
CA PRO A 4 -32.31 21.15 10.76
C PRO A 4 -30.78 21.31 10.89
N THR A 5 -30.17 20.31 11.52
CA THR A 5 -28.90 19.67 11.17
C THR A 5 -28.25 20.15 9.87
N ASN A 6 -27.45 21.19 9.96
CA ASN A 6 -26.36 21.46 9.02
C ASN A 6 -25.17 21.95 9.85
N TRP A 7 -24.61 21.02 10.62
CA TRP A 7 -23.33 21.24 11.29
C TRP A 7 -22.25 21.05 10.22
N ILE A 8 -22.00 22.12 9.48
CA ILE A 8 -20.78 22.24 8.69
C ILE A 8 -19.68 22.48 9.72
N ASP A 9 -18.88 21.44 9.99
CA ASP A 9 -17.68 21.55 10.81
C ASP A 9 -16.69 22.53 10.14
N PRO A 10 -16.44 23.70 10.74
CA PRO A 10 -15.60 24.75 10.15
C PRO A 10 -14.09 24.40 10.18
N LEU A 11 -13.70 23.24 10.70
CA LEU A 11 -12.33 22.74 10.69
C LEU A 11 -12.08 21.60 9.69
N GLY A 12 -13.12 21.09 9.01
CA GLY A 12 -12.97 20.01 8.03
C GLY A 12 -12.42 18.70 8.61
N LEU A 13 -12.72 18.39 9.87
CA LEU A 13 -12.30 17.17 10.55
C LEU A 13 -13.31 16.02 10.38
N GLU A 14 -14.50 16.29 9.86
CA GLU A 14 -15.44 15.25 9.41
C GLU A 14 -15.26 14.96 7.91
N GLY A 15 -14.46 13.93 7.63
CA GLY A 15 -14.27 13.36 6.31
C GLY A 15 -12.88 13.66 5.73
N CYS A 16 -11.87 12.89 6.15
CA CYS A 16 -10.59 12.91 5.46
C CYS A 16 -10.81 12.56 3.97
N PRO A 17 -10.59 13.50 3.04
CA PRO A 17 -10.96 13.32 1.65
C PRO A 17 -9.93 12.41 0.97
N ASN A 18 -10.31 11.19 0.59
CA ASN A 18 -9.54 10.30 -0.29
C ASN A 18 -8.04 10.20 0.05
N ASN A 19 -7.78 9.72 1.26
CA ASN A 19 -6.44 9.60 1.82
C ASN A 19 -5.56 8.54 1.17
N ILE A 20 -6.09 7.63 0.33
CA ILE A 20 -5.31 6.62 -0.37
C ILE A 20 -5.58 6.76 -1.87
N LYS A 21 -4.51 7.03 -2.64
CA LYS A 21 -4.55 7.21 -4.10
C LYS A 21 -3.65 6.18 -4.76
N TYR A 22 -4.28 5.24 -5.46
CA TYR A 22 -3.56 4.33 -6.33
C TYR A 22 -3.29 4.99 -7.67
N GLY A 23 -2.07 4.85 -8.17
CA GLY A 23 -1.73 5.28 -9.52
C GLY A 23 -2.43 4.41 -10.57
N GLU A 24 -2.73 5.00 -11.72
CA GLU A 24 -3.27 4.26 -12.85
C GLU A 24 -2.28 3.20 -13.32
N LEU A 25 -2.81 2.13 -13.94
CA LEU A 25 -1.95 1.12 -14.53
C LEU A 25 -1.20 1.72 -15.73
N ASP A 26 0.06 1.33 -15.92
CA ASP A 26 0.79 1.73 -17.11
C ASP A 26 0.36 0.94 -18.36
N GLU A 27 1.00 1.22 -19.51
CA GLU A 27 0.69 0.60 -20.80
C GLU A 27 0.84 -0.94 -20.82
N LEU A 28 1.60 -1.51 -19.88
CA LEU A 28 1.77 -2.95 -19.71
C LEU A 28 0.80 -3.54 -18.67
N GLY A 29 -0.13 -2.72 -18.17
CA GLY A 29 -1.09 -3.04 -17.12
C GLY A 29 -0.47 -3.07 -15.73
N ARG A 30 0.70 -2.45 -15.51
CA ARG A 30 1.45 -2.54 -14.24
C ARG A 30 1.00 -1.47 -13.25
N PRO A 31 0.82 -1.82 -11.95
CA PRO A 31 0.70 -0.84 -10.89
C PRO A 31 1.84 0.17 -10.90
N THR A 32 1.53 1.45 -10.75
CA THR A 32 2.54 2.52 -10.80
C THR A 32 2.90 3.07 -9.42
N GLY A 33 2.10 2.77 -8.40
CA GLY A 33 2.38 3.14 -7.03
C GLY A 33 1.13 3.49 -6.24
N VAL A 34 1.32 3.83 -4.97
CA VAL A 34 0.29 4.35 -4.09
C VAL A 34 0.86 5.53 -3.31
N HIS A 35 0.05 6.58 -3.18
CA HIS A 35 0.31 7.71 -2.31
C HIS A 35 -0.81 7.77 -1.28
N ALA A 36 -0.48 7.95 -0.01
CA ALA A 36 -1.48 8.01 1.02
C ALA A 36 -1.13 8.94 2.19
N THR A 37 -2.13 9.62 2.73
CA THR A 37 -2.07 10.34 4.01
C THR A 37 -2.75 9.48 5.07
N LEU A 38 -1.96 8.84 5.94
CA LEU A 38 -2.44 7.81 6.85
C LEU A 38 -2.52 8.33 8.28
N ASP A 39 -3.62 8.04 8.97
CA ASP A 39 -3.82 8.36 10.39
C ASP A 39 -4.33 7.13 11.15
N LYS A 40 -4.56 7.29 12.46
CA LYS A 40 -5.07 6.20 13.31
C LYS A 40 -6.36 5.54 12.79
N GLY A 41 -7.20 6.26 12.05
CA GLY A 41 -8.44 5.74 11.45
C GLY A 41 -8.21 4.72 10.32
N HIS A 42 -7.01 4.65 9.76
CA HIS A 42 -6.65 3.71 8.69
C HIS A 42 -6.16 2.35 9.20
N ILE A 43 -5.93 2.21 10.50
CA ILE A 43 -5.35 1.01 11.07
C ILE A 43 -6.35 -0.15 10.97
N ASN A 44 -5.92 -1.24 10.32
CA ASN A 44 -6.70 -2.46 10.09
C ASN A 44 -8.02 -2.28 9.31
N THR A 45 -8.12 -1.28 8.44
CA THR A 45 -9.31 -1.07 7.60
C THR A 45 -9.22 -1.69 6.21
N GLY A 46 -8.04 -2.19 5.82
CA GLY A 46 -7.80 -2.78 4.50
C GLY A 46 -8.31 -4.22 4.37
N THR A 47 -8.26 -4.77 3.16
CA THR A 47 -8.79 -6.11 2.84
C THR A 47 -7.68 -7.10 2.44
N HIS A 48 -8.01 -8.39 2.45
CA HIS A 48 -7.10 -9.42 1.95
C HIS A 48 -7.01 -9.34 0.42
N ALA A 49 -5.83 -9.66 -0.14
CA ALA A 49 -5.67 -9.74 -1.59
C ALA A 49 -6.68 -10.73 -2.17
N ASN A 50 -7.54 -10.24 -3.06
CA ASN A 50 -8.61 -11.00 -3.66
C ASN A 50 -8.00 -12.15 -4.49
N PRO A 51 -8.35 -13.42 -4.20
CA PRO A 51 -7.78 -14.55 -4.91
C PRO A 51 -8.13 -14.58 -6.40
N ASN A 52 -9.21 -13.90 -6.81
CA ASN A 52 -9.64 -13.82 -8.20
C ASN A 52 -8.85 -12.79 -9.01
N ILE A 53 -8.15 -11.85 -8.36
CA ILE A 53 -7.30 -10.88 -9.04
C ILE A 53 -5.93 -11.50 -9.30
N GLN A 54 -5.48 -11.39 -10.54
CA GLN A 54 -4.14 -11.81 -10.96
C GLN A 54 -3.34 -10.55 -11.29
N PRO A 55 -2.39 -10.13 -10.44
CA PRO A 55 -1.54 -9.01 -10.75
C PRO A 55 -0.66 -9.32 -11.98
N PRO A 56 -0.12 -8.29 -12.64
CA PRO A 56 0.73 -8.49 -13.80
C PRO A 56 1.89 -9.46 -13.53
N GLY A 57 2.10 -10.37 -14.47
CA GLY A 57 3.11 -11.43 -14.35
C GLY A 57 2.76 -12.54 -13.35
N PHE A 58 1.56 -12.58 -12.78
CA PHE A 58 1.16 -13.67 -11.88
C PHE A 58 0.97 -14.97 -12.68
N ILE A 59 1.60 -16.06 -12.21
CA ILE A 59 1.49 -17.39 -12.84
C ILE A 59 0.90 -18.34 -11.80
N THR A 60 -0.18 -19.02 -12.18
CA THR A 60 -0.84 -20.06 -11.39
C THR A 60 -0.11 -21.41 -11.55
N GLY A 61 0.09 -22.13 -10.45
CA GLY A 61 0.72 -23.46 -10.47
C GLY A 61 1.47 -23.80 -9.17
N LYS A 62 1.41 -25.07 -8.75
CA LYS A 62 2.22 -25.58 -7.63
C LYS A 62 3.71 -25.40 -7.97
N GLY A 63 4.41 -24.53 -7.23
CA GLY A 63 5.84 -24.28 -7.39
C GLY A 63 6.22 -22.83 -7.74
N SER A 64 5.26 -21.94 -8.00
CA SER A 64 5.61 -20.58 -8.48
C SER A 64 6.17 -19.64 -7.41
N ASN A 65 6.10 -19.98 -6.11
CA ASN A 65 6.53 -19.16 -4.95
C ASN A 65 6.08 -17.68 -5.03
N ARG A 66 5.00 -17.41 -5.77
CA ARG A 66 4.50 -16.05 -6.06
C ARG A 66 3.33 -15.71 -5.15
N ALA A 67 3.38 -14.51 -4.60
CA ALA A 67 2.32 -13.90 -3.80
C ALA A 67 1.72 -12.69 -4.52
N ARG A 68 0.47 -12.40 -4.13
CA ARG A 68 -0.18 -11.12 -4.40
C ARG A 68 0.27 -10.15 -3.31
N GLY A 69 1.32 -9.40 -3.60
CA GLY A 69 1.87 -8.41 -2.68
C GLY A 69 1.07 -7.11 -2.76
N HIS A 70 0.74 -6.52 -1.63
CA HIS A 70 0.15 -5.18 -1.62
C HIS A 70 1.26 -4.13 -1.77
N LEU A 71 0.96 -3.00 -2.41
CA LEU A 71 1.81 -1.80 -2.35
C LEU A 71 1.55 -1.00 -1.07
N LEU A 72 0.30 -0.94 -0.62
CA LEU A 72 -0.12 -0.51 0.72
C LEU A 72 -0.75 -1.71 1.44
N GLY A 73 -0.14 -2.17 2.52
CA GLY A 73 -0.65 -3.32 3.27
C GLY A 73 -2.03 -3.10 3.89
N ARG A 74 -2.76 -4.20 4.05
CA ARG A 74 -4.11 -4.21 4.64
C ARG A 74 -4.18 -3.57 6.03
N GLN A 75 -3.10 -3.69 6.81
CA GLN A 75 -3.04 -3.16 8.17
C GLN A 75 -3.00 -1.62 8.22
N LEU A 76 -2.71 -0.99 7.08
CA LEU A 76 -2.67 0.46 6.89
C LEU A 76 -3.82 0.96 6.00
N GLY A 77 -4.84 0.13 5.75
CA GLY A 77 -6.01 0.51 4.95
C GLY A 77 -5.97 0.14 3.46
N GLY A 78 -4.93 -0.58 3.02
CA GLY A 78 -4.81 -0.99 1.63
C GLY A 78 -5.88 -1.97 1.16
N SER A 79 -6.40 -1.74 -0.05
CA SER A 79 -7.41 -2.59 -0.68
C SER A 79 -6.77 -3.81 -1.33
N GLY A 80 -7.30 -4.99 -1.06
CA GLY A 80 -6.98 -6.22 -1.75
C GLY A 80 -7.87 -6.50 -2.97
N ASP A 81 -8.86 -5.65 -3.24
CA ASP A 81 -9.79 -5.75 -4.37
C ASP A 81 -9.44 -4.78 -5.51
N ASP A 82 -8.46 -3.90 -5.32
CA ASP A 82 -7.95 -3.00 -6.35
C ASP A 82 -6.66 -3.56 -6.97
N VAL A 83 -6.71 -3.89 -8.27
CA VAL A 83 -5.54 -4.40 -8.99
C VAL A 83 -4.37 -3.40 -9.01
N ARG A 84 -4.64 -2.09 -8.88
CA ARG A 84 -3.60 -1.05 -8.80
C ARG A 84 -2.81 -1.12 -7.49
N ASN A 85 -3.31 -1.82 -6.47
CA ASN A 85 -2.59 -2.05 -5.22
C ASN A 85 -1.86 -3.41 -5.18
N LEU A 86 -1.98 -4.24 -6.21
CA LEU A 86 -1.47 -5.62 -6.17
C LEU A 86 -0.36 -5.85 -7.20
N VAL A 87 0.80 -6.28 -6.71
CA VAL A 87 1.94 -6.69 -7.53
C VAL A 87 2.30 -8.15 -7.31
N THR A 88 2.91 -8.77 -8.33
CA THR A 88 3.47 -10.11 -8.18
C THR A 88 4.80 -10.02 -7.44
N LEU A 89 4.87 -10.61 -6.23
CA LEU A 89 6.10 -10.68 -5.44
C LEU A 89 6.49 -12.13 -5.18
N GLN A 90 7.77 -12.35 -4.91
CA GLN A 90 8.21 -13.64 -4.40
C GLN A 90 7.91 -13.75 -2.89
N GLN A 91 7.40 -14.91 -2.45
CA GLN A 91 6.96 -15.10 -1.08
C GLN A 91 8.08 -14.93 -0.04
N ARG A 92 9.33 -15.23 -0.40
CA ARG A 92 10.52 -15.03 0.45
C ARG A 92 11.70 -14.51 -0.40
N PRO A 93 12.46 -13.50 0.07
CA PRO A 93 12.31 -12.73 1.32
C PRO A 93 11.43 -11.47 1.22
N ALA A 94 10.90 -11.14 0.03
CA ALA A 94 10.29 -9.84 -0.24
C ALA A 94 8.92 -9.64 0.45
N ASN A 95 8.03 -10.64 0.38
CA ASN A 95 6.69 -10.53 0.97
C ASN A 95 6.68 -10.69 2.51
N THR A 96 7.63 -11.43 3.07
CA THR A 96 7.82 -11.60 4.52
C THR A 96 9.29 -11.98 4.75
N PRO A 97 10.06 -11.27 5.61
CA PRO A 97 9.62 -10.39 6.71
C PRO A 97 9.68 -8.86 6.47
N PHE A 98 10.17 -8.37 5.33
CA PHE A 98 10.58 -6.97 5.21
C PHE A 98 9.43 -5.95 5.15
N MET A 99 8.42 -6.17 4.32
CA MET A 99 7.28 -5.24 4.24
C MET A 99 6.48 -5.17 5.55
N SER A 100 6.26 -6.31 6.22
CA SER A 100 5.59 -6.33 7.53
C SER A 100 6.33 -5.54 8.61
N GLY A 101 7.67 -5.52 8.56
CA GLY A 101 8.48 -4.74 9.50
C GLY A 101 8.34 -3.23 9.30
N VAL A 102 8.35 -2.78 8.03
CA VAL A 102 8.18 -1.36 7.65
C VAL A 102 6.78 -0.88 8.01
N GLU A 103 5.75 -1.63 7.59
CA GLU A 103 4.36 -1.30 7.90
C GLU A 103 4.07 -1.30 9.40
N GLY A 104 4.75 -2.16 10.18
CA GLY A 104 4.64 -2.17 11.63
C GLY A 104 5.19 -0.90 12.28
N ARG A 105 6.25 -0.29 11.74
CA ARG A 105 6.78 0.99 12.23
C ARG A 105 5.86 2.16 11.90
N ILE A 106 5.33 2.19 10.68
CA ILE A 106 4.34 3.19 10.25
C ILE A 106 3.10 3.12 11.14
N ARG A 107 2.58 1.90 11.38
CA ARG A 107 1.45 1.68 12.27
C ARG A 107 1.71 2.23 13.67
N LYS A 108 2.90 2.01 14.26
CA LYS A 108 3.24 2.55 15.58
C LYS A 108 3.23 4.08 15.60
N ALA A 109 3.73 4.74 14.55
CA ALA A 109 3.66 6.20 14.44
C ALA A 109 2.20 6.69 14.41
N MET A 110 1.32 6.00 13.66
CA MET A 110 -0.12 6.30 13.61
C MET A 110 -0.82 6.03 14.96
N GLU A 111 -0.44 4.96 15.67
CA GLU A 111 -0.95 4.65 17.02
C GLU A 111 -0.57 5.73 18.04
N GLN A 112 0.56 6.40 17.85
CA GLN A 112 1.01 7.57 18.61
C GLN A 112 0.32 8.88 18.18
N GLY A 113 -0.60 8.83 17.22
CA GLY A 113 -1.36 9.98 16.75
C GLY A 113 -0.68 10.80 15.65
N GLN A 114 0.40 10.29 15.05
CA GLN A 114 0.99 10.95 13.88
C GLN A 114 0.11 10.76 12.65
N VAL A 115 0.07 11.79 11.81
CA VAL A 115 -0.39 11.69 10.42
C VAL A 115 0.84 11.39 9.57
N VAL A 116 0.78 10.34 8.76
CA VAL A 116 1.91 9.81 7.99
C VAL A 116 1.65 9.97 6.50
N GLU A 117 2.47 10.77 5.83
CA GLU A 117 2.55 10.78 4.37
C GLU A 117 3.34 9.56 3.90
N PHE A 118 2.70 8.70 3.12
CA PHE A 118 3.22 7.41 2.66
C PHE A 118 3.24 7.34 1.14
N GLU A 119 4.31 6.78 0.60
CA GLU A 119 4.46 6.47 -0.82
C GLU A 119 5.05 5.07 -0.97
N SER A 120 4.53 4.28 -1.92
CA SER A 120 5.07 2.98 -2.29
C SER A 120 5.08 2.83 -3.80
N ILE A 121 6.28 2.73 -4.38
CA ILE A 121 6.53 2.75 -5.81
C ILE A 121 7.22 1.44 -6.24
N PRO A 122 6.59 0.62 -7.09
CA PRO A 122 7.25 -0.53 -7.70
C PRO A 122 8.32 -0.10 -8.72
N ILE A 123 9.48 -0.76 -8.68
CA ILE A 123 10.57 -0.56 -9.62
C ILE A 123 10.53 -1.67 -10.67
N TYR A 124 10.30 -1.34 -11.93
CA TYR A 124 10.34 -2.30 -13.05
C TYR A 124 11.63 -2.19 -13.87
N LYS A 125 12.07 -3.32 -14.43
CA LYS A 125 13.18 -3.38 -15.40
C LYS A 125 12.63 -3.69 -16.79
N GLY A 126 12.73 -2.74 -17.72
CA GLY A 126 12.27 -2.87 -19.09
C GLY A 126 10.80 -3.34 -19.19
N PRO A 127 10.50 -4.34 -20.04
CA PRO A 127 9.12 -4.82 -20.23
C PRO A 127 8.67 -5.82 -19.14
N SER A 128 9.44 -6.02 -18.07
CA SER A 128 9.05 -6.93 -17.00
C SER A 128 7.73 -6.50 -16.37
N ARG A 129 6.80 -7.46 -16.26
CA ARG A 129 5.52 -7.30 -15.54
C ARG A 129 5.64 -7.53 -14.03
N ILE A 130 6.81 -7.98 -13.58
CA ILE A 130 7.13 -8.23 -12.18
C ILE A 130 8.12 -7.13 -11.75
N PRO A 131 7.87 -6.42 -10.65
CA PRO A 131 8.81 -5.41 -10.17
C PRO A 131 10.09 -6.10 -9.66
N ALA A 132 11.25 -5.48 -9.88
CA ALA A 132 12.53 -5.88 -9.31
C ALA A 132 12.67 -5.47 -7.84
N GLY A 133 11.80 -4.58 -7.36
CA GLY A 133 11.72 -4.14 -5.98
C GLY A 133 10.61 -3.12 -5.78
N ILE A 134 10.41 -2.68 -4.55
CA ILE A 134 9.46 -1.63 -4.18
C ILE A 134 10.18 -0.63 -3.29
N THR A 135 10.12 0.65 -3.63
CA THR A 135 10.59 1.74 -2.76
C THR A 135 9.43 2.26 -1.95
N MET A 136 9.59 2.30 -0.63
CA MET A 136 8.63 2.84 0.32
C MET A 136 9.23 4.05 1.00
N LYS A 137 8.42 5.10 1.14
CA LYS A 137 8.74 6.33 1.86
C LYS A 137 7.61 6.65 2.82
N ALA A 138 7.93 7.02 4.06
CA ALA A 138 6.95 7.41 5.05
C ALA A 138 7.48 8.56 5.91
N GLU A 139 6.70 9.63 6.05
CA GLU A 139 7.03 10.80 6.87
C GLU A 139 5.86 11.12 7.80
N GLY A 140 6.10 11.06 9.12
CA GLY A 140 5.08 11.34 10.12
C GLY A 140 5.19 12.75 10.70
N SER A 141 4.04 13.35 11.00
CA SER A 141 3.93 14.70 11.59
C SER A 141 4.65 14.86 12.94
N GLY A 142 4.97 13.76 13.62
CA GLY A 142 5.74 13.73 14.87
C GLY A 142 7.22 13.41 14.68
N GLY A 143 7.77 13.53 13.47
CA GLY A 143 9.19 13.32 13.16
C GLY A 143 9.56 11.87 12.84
N PHE A 144 8.58 10.98 12.64
CA PHE A 144 8.83 9.66 12.08
C PHE A 144 9.32 9.78 10.63
N TYR A 145 10.35 9.01 10.25
CA TYR A 145 10.85 8.97 8.89
C TYR A 145 11.32 7.56 8.52
N GLU A 146 10.93 7.09 7.35
CA GLU A 146 11.36 5.83 6.77
C GLU A 146 11.55 5.99 5.26
N TYR A 147 12.67 5.51 4.72
CA TYR A 147 12.89 5.43 3.28
C TYR A 147 13.69 4.18 2.95
N VAL A 148 13.08 3.23 2.25
CA VAL A 148 13.65 1.89 2.06
C VAL A 148 13.21 1.28 0.74
N THR A 149 14.11 0.54 0.10
CA THR A 149 13.77 -0.31 -1.06
C THR A 149 13.82 -1.78 -0.66
N VAL A 150 12.70 -2.48 -0.84
CA VAL A 150 12.60 -3.93 -0.68
C VAL A 150 12.83 -4.58 -2.04
N LEU A 151 13.90 -5.36 -2.17
CA LEU A 151 14.21 -6.06 -3.41
C LEU A 151 13.29 -7.26 -3.62
N ASN A 152 12.83 -7.45 -4.85
CA ASN A 152 12.10 -8.61 -5.32
C ASN A 152 12.97 -9.35 -6.35
N PRO A 153 13.94 -10.17 -5.89
CA PRO A 153 14.82 -10.88 -6.80
C PRO A 153 14.01 -11.81 -7.70
N PRO A 154 14.40 -11.98 -8.98
CA PRO A 154 13.82 -13.03 -9.81
C PRO A 154 14.10 -14.38 -9.14
N GLY A 155 13.09 -15.25 -9.09
CA GLY A 155 13.23 -16.52 -8.39
C GLY A 155 14.42 -17.32 -8.88
N MET A 156 15.24 -17.76 -7.92
CA MET A 156 16.13 -18.92 -8.08
C MET A 156 15.30 -20.17 -8.36
#